data_AF-A0A8W7Q510-F1
#
_entry.id   AF-A0A8W7Q510-F1
#
_cell.length_a   1.000
_cell.length_b   1.000
_cell.length_c   1.000
_cell.angle_alpha   90.00
_cell.angle_beta   90.00
_cell.angle_gamma   90.00
#
_symmetry.space_group_name_H-M   'P 1'
#
loop_
_entity.id
_entity.type
_entity.pdbx_description
1 polymer ?
#
loop_
_entity_poly.entity_id
_entity_poly.type
_entity_poly.pdbx_seq_one_letter_code
_entity_poly.pdbx_strand_id
1 'polypeptide(L)' 'MATSQDHCITLQGSAAIIHEYLKYSSHSIIFQRGIYPASDFQPIDYNGVPMMVSRDPRIKEYIDLIMEQVH' A
#
# COMPACT_ATOMS: atom_id res chain seq x y z
N MET A 1 21.19 -14.51 -30.30
CA MET A 1 21.61 -14.12 -28.93
C MET A 1 20.63 -13.06 -28.44
N ALA A 2 20.22 -13.16 -27.17
CA ALA A 2 19.23 -12.37 -26.42
C ALA A 2 17.74 -12.56 -26.81
N THR A 3 17.06 -13.49 -26.12
CA THR A 3 15.62 -13.36 -25.83
C THR A 3 15.52 -12.58 -24.52
N SER A 4 15.31 -11.27 -24.59
CA SER A 4 15.17 -10.43 -23.40
C SER A 4 13.93 -10.88 -22.61
N GLN A 5 14.13 -11.30 -21.35
CA GLN A 5 13.06 -11.61 -20.39
C GLN A 5 12.44 -10.31 -19.84
N ASP A 6 12.12 -9.34 -20.70
CA ASP A 6 11.66 -8.01 -20.27
C ASP A 6 10.20 -8.02 -19.77
N HIS A 7 9.49 -9.15 -19.87
CA HIS A 7 8.10 -9.33 -19.47
C HIS A 7 7.90 -10.57 -18.56
N CYS A 8 8.72 -10.71 -17.52
CA CYS A 8 8.59 -11.81 -16.56
C CYS A 8 8.24 -11.27 -15.16
N ILE A 9 7.17 -11.80 -14.55
CA ILE A 9 6.86 -11.55 -13.14
C ILE A 9 7.84 -12.38 -12.32
N THR A 10 8.80 -11.71 -11.68
CA THR A 10 9.71 -12.35 -10.74
C THR A 10 9.03 -12.54 -9.39
N LEU A 11 9.49 -13.51 -8.60
CA LEU A 11 9.01 -13.69 -7.23
C LEU A 11 9.16 -12.41 -6.41
N GLN A 12 10.31 -11.74 -6.53
CA GLN A 12 10.58 -10.48 -5.85
C GLN A 12 9.63 -9.35 -6.31
N GLY A 13 9.38 -9.24 -7.62
CA GLY A 13 8.45 -8.24 -8.15
C GLY A 13 7.01 -8.50 -7.70
N SER A 14 6.57 -9.76 -7.72
CA SER A 14 5.25 -10.16 -7.22
C SER A 14 5.10 -9.83 -5.73
N ALA A 15 6.09 -10.18 -4.90
CA ALA A 15 6.10 -9.88 -3.49
C ALA A 15 6.04 -8.36 -3.23
N ALA A 16 6.79 -7.56 -3.97
CA ALA A 16 6.76 -6.10 -3.85
C ALA A 16 5.37 -5.50 -4.18
N ILE A 17 4.71 -6.00 -5.24
CA ILE A 17 3.35 -5.56 -5.61
C ILE A 17 2.35 -5.90 -4.50
N ILE A 18 2.42 -7.11 -3.94
CA ILE A 18 1.52 -7.53 -2.85
C ILE A 18 1.80 -6.74 -1.58
N HIS A 19 3.07 -6.50 -1.24
CA HIS A 19 3.49 -5.70 -0.09
C HIS A 19 2.91 -4.28 -0.16
N GLU A 20 3.07 -3.62 -1.31
CA GLU A 20 2.49 -2.31 -1.57
C GLU A 20 0.97 -2.32 -1.44
N TYR A 21 0.29 -3.29 -2.08
CA TYR A 21 -1.16 -3.44 -1.99
C TYR A 21 -1.66 -3.60 -0.53
N LEU A 22 -0.96 -4.41 0.28
CA LEU A 22 -1.29 -4.61 1.69
C LEU A 22 -1.14 -3.31 2.51
N LYS A 23 -0.13 -2.50 2.20
CA LYS A 23 0.04 -1.17 2.81
C LYS A 23 -1.13 -0.24 2.51
N TYR A 24 -1.53 -0.09 1.24
CA TYR A 24 -2.65 0.79 0.86
C TYR A 24 -4.00 0.27 1.35
N SER A 25 -4.24 -1.04 1.27
CA SER A 25 -5.48 -1.65 1.76
C SER A 25 -5.67 -1.46 3.26
N SER A 26 -4.59 -1.50 4.05
CA SER A 26 -4.63 -1.23 5.49
C SER A 26 -5.17 0.17 5.79
N HIS A 27 -4.69 1.19 5.07
CA HIS A 27 -5.20 2.55 5.20
C HIS A 27 -6.68 2.64 4.79
N SER A 28 -7.05 2.02 3.66
CA SER A 28 -8.43 2.00 3.18
C SER A 28 -9.40 1.30 4.14
N ILE A 29 -9.00 0.20 4.79
CA ILE A 29 -9.82 -0.49 5.79
C ILE A 29 -10.07 0.41 6.99
N ILE A 30 -9.02 1.05 7.52
CA ILE A 30 -9.13 1.95 8.67
C ILE A 30 -10.09 3.10 8.35
N PHE A 31 -10.01 3.66 7.14
CA PHE A 31 -10.92 4.70 6.66
C PHE A 31 -12.37 4.20 6.53
N GLN A 32 -12.61 3.13 5.77
CA GLN A 32 -13.95 2.63 5.46
C GLN A 32 -14.69 2.09 6.68
N ARG A 33 -13.96 1.61 7.69
CA ARG A 33 -14.54 1.15 8.96
C ARG A 33 -14.75 2.28 9.98
N GLY A 34 -14.29 3.50 9.68
CA GLY A 34 -14.47 4.67 10.54
C GLY A 34 -13.71 4.58 11.88
N ILE A 35 -12.56 3.89 11.90
CA ILE A 35 -11.75 3.74 13.13
C ILE A 35 -11.14 5.08 13.54
N TYR A 36 -10.81 5.92 12.55
CA TYR A 36 -10.34 7.30 12.75
C TYR A 36 -11.23 8.28 11.98
N PRO A 37 -11.27 9.56 12.37
CA PRO A 37 -12.04 10.58 11.67
C PRO A 37 -11.68 10.66 10.18
N ALA A 38 -12.71 10.76 9.32
CA ALA A 38 -12.52 10.89 7.88
C ALA A 38 -11.68 12.11 7.47
N SER A 39 -11.68 13.17 8.31
CA SER A 39 -10.84 14.35 8.12
C SER A 39 -9.35 14.00 8.09
N ASP A 40 -8.93 12.93 8.77
CA ASP A 40 -7.53 12.56 8.92
C ASP A 40 -6.99 11.75 7.75
N PHE A 41 -7.75 11.67 6.66
CA PHE A 41 -7.37 10.98 5.44
C PHE A 41 -7.38 11.93 4.26
N GLN A 42 -6.49 11.65 3.31
CA GLN A 42 -6.41 12.33 2.04
C GLN A 42 -6.46 11.31 0.90
N PRO A 43 -7.11 11.65 -0.23
CA PRO A 43 -7.05 10.81 -1.41
C PRO A 43 -5.65 10.89 -2.03
N ILE A 44 -5.12 9.74 -2.42
CA ILE A 44 -3.90 9.63 -3.22
C ILE A 44 -4.16 8.69 -4.39
N ASP A 45 -3.52 8.94 -5.52
CA ASP A 45 -3.66 8.09 -6.70
C ASP A 45 -2.83 6.82 -6.53
N TYR A 46 -3.48 5.67 -6.65
CA TYR A 46 -2.85 4.36 -6.67
C TYR A 46 -3.32 3.61 -7.92
N ASN A 47 -2.46 3.52 -8.93
CA ASN A 47 -2.76 2.89 -10.21
C ASN A 47 -4.04 3.41 -10.89
N GLY A 48 -4.26 4.73 -10.84
CA GLY A 48 -5.46 5.37 -11.42
C GLY A 48 -6.72 5.27 -10.55
N VAL A 49 -6.60 4.76 -9.32
CA VAL A 49 -7.69 4.67 -8.35
C VAL A 49 -7.40 5.57 -7.14
N PRO A 50 -8.31 6.48 -6.76
CA PRO A 50 -8.14 7.28 -5.55
C PRO A 50 -8.30 6.42 -4.30
N MET A 51 -7.24 6.30 -3.52
CA MET A 51 -7.17 5.57 -2.26
C MET A 51 -7.06 6.53 -1.09
N MET A 52 -7.73 6.22 0.03
CA MET A 52 -7.71 7.06 1.23
C MET A 52 -6.55 6.66 2.13
N VAL A 53 -5.60 7.57 2.30
CA VAL A 53 -4.43 7.37 3.16
C VAL A 53 -4.40 8.40 4.27
N SER A 54 -4.06 7.95 5.47
CA SER A 54 -4.02 8.84 6.64
C SER A 54 -2.97 9.93 6.47
N ARG A 55 -3.23 11.12 6.98
CA ARG A 55 -2.24 12.21 7.12
C ARG A 55 -1.59 12.23 8.51
N ASP A 56 -2.08 11.43 9.46
CA ASP A 56 -1.51 11.33 10.81
C ASP A 56 -0.20 10.53 10.76
N PRO A 57 0.95 11.12 11.14
CA PRO A 57 2.24 10.43 11.15
C PRO A 57 2.23 9.15 11.99
N ARG A 58 1.48 9.13 13.10
CA ARG A 58 1.43 7.98 14.00
C ARG A 58 0.80 6.75 13.34
N ILE A 59 -0.23 6.98 12.52
CA ILE A 59 -0.91 5.91 11.77
C ILE A 59 0.01 5.38 10.67
N LYS A 60 0.72 6.28 9.97
CA LYS A 60 1.68 5.90 8.93
C LYS A 60 2.81 5.06 9.51
N GLU A 61 3.45 5.54 10.58
CA GLU A 61 4.54 4.86 11.27
C GLU A 61 4.10 3.47 11.76
N TYR A 62 2.91 3.37 12.35
CA TYR A 62 2.39 2.08 12.80
C TYR A 62 2.18 1.08 11.66
N ILE A 63 1.59 1.54 10.54
CA ILE A 63 1.38 0.68 9.37
C ILE A 63 2.72 0.27 8.76
N ASP A 64 3.68 1.20 8.64
CA ASP A 64 5.01 0.93 8.10
C ASP A 64 5.75 -0.12 8.95
N LEU A 65 5.69 0.00 10.27
CA LEU A 65 6.32 -0.93 11.20
C LEU A 65 5.73 -2.35 11.10
N ILE A 66 4.43 -2.47 10.84
CA ILE A 66 3.79 -3.78 10.57
C ILE A 66 4.24 -4.32 9.21
N MET A 67 4.26 -3.47 8.18
CA MET A 67 4.63 -3.88 6.82
C MET A 67 6.09 -4.32 6.73
N GLU A 68 6.99 -3.80 7.57
CA GLU A 68 8.38 -4.28 7.69
C GLU A 68 8.47 -5.77 8.09
N GLN A 69 7.47 -6.30 8.80
CA GLN A 69 7.45 -7.70 9.22
C GLN A 69 6.91 -8.65 8.13
N VAL A 70 6.27 -8.10 7.08
CA VAL A 70 5.70 -8.86 5.98
C VAL A 70 6.81 -9.11 4.94
N HIS A 71 7.33 -10.34 4.90
CA HIS A 71 8.39 -10.80 3.99
C HIS A 71 7.84 -11.40 2.70
#